data_AF-X1QKD3-F1
#
_entry.id   AF-X1QKD3-F1
#
_cell.length_a   1.000
_cell.length_b   1.000
_cell.length_c   1.000
_cell.angle_alpha   90.00
_cell.angle_beta   90.00
_cell.angle_gamma   90.00
#
_symmetry.space_group_name_H-M   'P 1'
#
loop_
_entity.id
_entity.type
_entity.pdbx_description
1 polymer ?
#
loop_
_entity_poly.entity_id
_entity_poly.type
_entity_poly.pdbx_seq_one_letter_code
_entity_poly.pdbx_strand_id
1 'polypeptide(L)'
;MAWVSPTSHDDWDDRWDDETNAYDEDTGSFAYYFGGAYYLELIHSAIDCDKVRIWALDHELESDVDPDILIFLYYDDGWQALFSGTITKNTWVEKAIGAVGRLNLTVISPVPSLT
;
A
#
# COMPACT_ATOMS: atom_id res chain seq x y z
N MET A 1 15.01 15.94 -2.39
CA MET A 1 13.71 15.30 -2.68
C MET A 1 13.16 14.79 -1.36
N ALA A 2 11.84 14.86 -1.17
CA ALA A 2 11.17 14.47 0.05
C ALA A 2 10.09 13.43 -0.28
N TRP A 3 9.83 12.53 0.67
CA TRP A 3 8.68 11.65 0.62
C TRP A 3 7.41 12.45 0.89
N VAL A 4 6.33 12.12 0.20
CA VAL A 4 5.04 12.77 0.35
C VAL A 4 4.03 11.67 0.66
N SER A 5 3.39 11.76 1.83
CA SER A 5 2.33 10.84 2.21
C SER A 5 1.00 11.17 1.52
N PRO A 6 0.13 10.16 1.33
CA PRO A 6 -1.29 10.38 1.06
C PRO A 6 -1.95 11.35 2.02
N THR A 7 -3.06 11.94 1.60
CA THR A 7 -3.84 12.90 2.40
C THR A 7 -5.22 12.37 2.79
N SER A 8 -5.67 11.30 2.14
CA SER A 8 -6.94 10.64 2.43
C SER A 8 -6.90 9.18 1.96
N HIS A 9 -7.97 8.43 2.23
CA HIS A 9 -8.17 7.07 1.77
C HIS A 9 -9.58 6.90 1.20
N ASP A 10 -9.80 5.80 0.49
CA ASP A 10 -11.12 5.25 0.19
C ASP A 10 -11.10 3.75 0.51
N ASP A 11 -12.03 3.32 1.36
CA ASP A 11 -12.27 1.92 1.70
C ASP A 11 -13.65 1.52 1.20
N TRP A 12 -13.67 1.06 -0.06
CA TRP A 12 -14.90 0.71 -0.76
C TRP A 12 -15.69 -0.41 -0.08
N ASP A 13 -14.99 -1.31 0.60
CA ASP A 13 -15.59 -2.50 1.20
C ASP A 13 -15.89 -2.32 2.71
N ASP A 14 -15.45 -1.21 3.31
CA ASP A 14 -15.59 -0.91 4.76
C ASP A 14 -15.03 -2.08 5.60
N ARG A 15 -13.79 -2.47 5.29
CA ARG A 15 -13.08 -3.64 5.86
C ARG A 15 -11.80 -3.29 6.57
N TRP A 16 -11.25 -2.12 6.30
CA TRP A 16 -10.08 -1.60 6.96
C TRP A 16 -10.50 -0.81 8.19
N ASP A 17 -9.74 -1.01 9.26
CA ASP A 17 -9.84 -0.22 10.47
C ASP A 17 -8.63 0.71 10.55
N ASP A 18 -8.83 1.87 11.15
CA ASP A 18 -7.80 2.88 11.44
C ASP A 18 -7.00 3.34 10.20
N GLU A 19 -7.70 3.56 9.08
CA GLU A 19 -7.13 3.83 7.75
C GLU A 19 -6.22 5.06 7.72
N THR A 20 -6.48 6.06 8.57
CA THR A 20 -5.63 7.25 8.71
C THR A 20 -4.21 6.91 9.15
N ASN A 21 -4.01 5.80 9.86
CA ASN A 21 -2.71 5.35 10.30
C ASN A 21 -1.83 4.81 9.16
N ALA A 22 -2.40 4.51 7.97
CA ALA A 22 -1.63 4.06 6.82
C ALA A 22 -0.73 5.17 6.20
N TYR A 23 -0.97 6.45 6.57
CA TYR A 23 -0.30 7.60 5.98
C TYR A 23 -0.04 8.74 6.99
N ASP A 24 0.09 8.42 8.28
CA ASP A 24 0.36 9.37 9.36
C ASP A 24 1.88 9.61 9.63
N GLU A 25 2.75 8.95 8.87
CA GLU A 25 4.22 8.92 9.02
C GLU A 25 4.72 8.30 10.33
N ASP A 26 3.90 7.52 11.05
CA ASP A 26 4.28 6.79 12.25
C ASP A 26 4.27 5.27 12.01
N THR A 27 5.43 4.63 12.13
CA THR A 27 5.56 3.17 11.96
C THR A 27 5.07 2.37 13.19
N GLY A 28 4.64 3.05 14.26
CA GLY A 28 4.08 2.46 15.46
C GLY A 28 2.55 2.31 15.46
N SER A 29 1.87 3.04 14.59
CA SER A 29 0.44 2.90 14.27
C SER A 29 0.28 2.16 12.94
N PHE A 30 -0.89 1.58 12.70
CA PHE A 30 -1.18 0.89 11.45
C PHE A 30 -2.68 0.88 11.17
N ALA A 31 -3.01 0.87 9.88
CA ALA A 31 -4.32 0.42 9.41
C ALA A 31 -4.27 -1.10 9.25
N TYR A 32 -5.38 -1.79 9.49
CA TYR A 32 -5.44 -3.25 9.38
C TYR A 32 -6.81 -3.71 8.90
N TYR A 33 -6.88 -4.97 8.49
CA TYR A 33 -8.14 -5.64 8.21
C TYR A 33 -8.01 -7.11 8.67
N PHE A 34 -9.14 -7.78 8.92
CA PHE A 34 -9.15 -9.19 9.34
C PHE A 34 -9.72 -10.11 8.26
N GLY A 35 -8.87 -10.97 7.73
CA GLY A 35 -9.23 -12.05 6.80
C GLY A 35 -9.59 -11.58 5.39
N GLY A 36 -9.51 -12.50 4.44
CA GLY A 36 -9.81 -12.22 3.03
C GLY A 36 -8.72 -11.41 2.32
N ALA A 37 -9.07 -10.89 1.14
CA ALA A 37 -8.21 -10.02 0.34
C ALA A 37 -9.01 -8.77 0.00
N TYR A 38 -8.69 -7.66 0.66
CA TYR A 38 -9.30 -6.36 0.48
C TYR A 38 -8.23 -5.33 0.13
N TYR A 39 -8.64 -4.22 -0.47
CA TYR A 39 -7.73 -3.16 -0.89
C TYR A 39 -8.08 -1.86 -0.18
N LEU A 40 -7.06 -1.03 0.06
CA LEU A 40 -7.21 0.30 0.64
C LEU A 40 -6.66 1.32 -0.36
N GLU A 41 -7.51 2.19 -0.88
CA GLU A 41 -7.05 3.23 -1.81
C GLU A 41 -6.46 4.38 -1.01
N LEU A 42 -5.22 4.78 -1.33
CA LEU A 42 -4.50 5.85 -0.63
C LEU A 42 -4.32 7.06 -1.52
N ILE A 43 -5.08 8.12 -1.26
CA ILE A 43 -5.28 9.22 -2.19
C ILE A 43 -4.32 10.38 -1.87
N HIS A 44 -3.63 10.86 -2.89
CA HIS A 44 -2.83 12.08 -2.86
C HIS A 44 -3.20 12.97 -4.05
N SER A 45 -2.88 14.26 -3.98
CA SER A 45 -2.90 15.12 -5.17
C SER A 45 -1.95 14.58 -6.25
N ALA A 46 -2.26 14.80 -7.54
CA ALA A 46 -1.41 14.31 -8.61
C ALA A 46 0.03 14.84 -8.50
N ILE A 47 1.01 13.93 -8.39
CA ILE A 47 2.43 14.26 -8.24
C ILE A 47 3.30 13.48 -9.22
N ASP A 48 4.45 14.07 -9.56
CA ASP A 48 5.52 13.38 -10.28
C ASP A 48 6.46 12.73 -9.27
N CYS A 49 6.60 11.41 -9.33
CA CYS A 49 7.53 10.65 -8.50
C CYS A 49 8.16 9.50 -9.29
N ASP A 50 9.32 9.05 -8.83
CA ASP A 50 10.09 7.95 -9.40
C ASP A 50 9.93 6.64 -8.62
N LYS A 51 9.45 6.74 -7.37
CA LYS A 51 9.23 5.60 -6.47
C LYS A 51 8.00 5.78 -5.59
N VAL A 52 7.52 4.64 -5.09
CA VAL A 52 6.62 4.54 -3.93
C VAL A 52 7.34 3.76 -2.84
N ARG A 53 6.94 3.95 -1.59
CA ARG A 53 7.43 3.15 -0.46
C ARG A 53 6.27 2.67 0.39
N ILE A 54 6.43 1.50 1.00
CA ILE A 54 5.44 0.90 1.89
C ILE A 54 6.15 0.34 3.12
N TRP A 55 5.47 0.39 4.27
CA TRP A 55 5.83 -0.33 5.49
C TRP A 55 4.61 -1.16 5.88
N ALA A 56 4.76 -2.48 5.91
CA ALA A 56 3.66 -3.38 6.26
C ALA A 56 4.19 -4.65 6.92
N LEU A 57 3.27 -5.41 7.52
CA LEU A 57 3.46 -6.78 7.99
C LEU A 57 2.17 -7.55 7.75
N ASP A 58 2.25 -8.88 7.71
CA ASP A 58 1.09 -9.73 7.93
C ASP A 58 1.18 -10.35 9.32
N HIS A 59 0.05 -10.59 9.98
CA HIS A 59 -0.01 -11.18 11.31
C HIS A 59 -0.66 -12.56 11.25
N GLU A 60 0.15 -13.61 11.35
CA GLU A 60 -0.29 -15.00 11.30
C GLU A 60 -0.20 -15.67 12.67
N LEU A 61 -1.34 -16.13 13.20
CA LEU A 61 -1.49 -16.87 14.46
C LEU A 61 -0.80 -16.23 15.68
N GLU A 62 0.51 -16.41 15.81
CA GLU A 62 1.35 -15.96 16.93
C GLU A 62 2.60 -15.19 16.47
N SER A 63 2.71 -14.84 15.18
CA SER A 63 3.89 -14.16 14.65
C SER A 63 3.56 -13.22 13.49
N ASP A 64 4.28 -12.10 13.45
CA ASP A 64 4.33 -11.27 12.24
C ASP A 64 5.15 -12.00 11.18
N VAL A 65 4.78 -11.88 9.92
CA VAL A 65 5.47 -12.45 8.75
C VAL A 65 5.58 -11.44 7.62
N ASP A 66 6.38 -11.78 6.63
CA ASP A 66 6.56 -10.96 5.42
C ASP A 66 5.28 -11.03 4.58
N PRO A 67 4.57 -9.90 4.36
CA PRO A 67 3.31 -9.92 3.61
C PRO A 67 3.59 -10.09 2.12
N ASP A 68 2.78 -10.90 1.45
CA ASP A 68 2.57 -10.78 -0.01
C ASP A 68 1.69 -9.54 -0.25
N ILE A 69 1.95 -8.72 -1.26
CA ILE A 69 1.15 -7.51 -1.53
C ILE A 69 1.01 -7.25 -3.03
N LEU A 70 0.05 -6.41 -3.39
CA LEU A 70 -0.13 -5.89 -4.73
C LEU A 70 -0.02 -4.36 -4.69
N ILE A 71 0.70 -3.71 -5.59
CA ILE A 71 0.70 -2.24 -5.65
C ILE A 71 0.18 -1.84 -7.00
N PHE A 72 -0.84 -0.99 -7.02
CA PHE A 72 -1.43 -0.43 -8.22
C PHE A 72 -1.35 1.09 -8.19
N LEU A 73 -1.09 1.69 -9.34
CA LEU A 73 -1.01 3.13 -9.49
C LEU A 73 -2.12 3.57 -10.44
N TYR A 74 -2.83 4.63 -10.12
CA TYR A 74 -3.79 5.24 -11.03
C TYR A 74 -3.14 6.41 -11.77
N TYR A 75 -3.02 6.29 -13.08
CA TYR A 75 -2.56 7.36 -13.97
C TYR A 75 -3.06 7.12 -15.38
N ASP A 76 -3.06 8.16 -16.22
CA ASP A 76 -3.60 8.10 -17.58
C ASP A 76 -5.01 7.47 -17.64
N ASP A 77 -5.86 7.87 -16.68
CA ASP A 77 -7.24 7.42 -16.52
C ASP A 77 -7.41 5.89 -16.34
N GLY A 78 -6.42 5.22 -15.73
CA GLY A 78 -6.52 3.79 -15.43
C GLY A 78 -5.59 3.30 -14.34
N TRP A 79 -5.91 2.12 -13.81
CA TRP A 79 -5.10 1.39 -12.85
C TRP A 79 -4.00 0.59 -13.54
N GLN A 80 -2.78 0.67 -13.03
CA GLN A 80 -1.60 0.00 -13.55
C GLN A 80 -0.90 -0.75 -12.42
N ALA A 81 -0.68 -2.06 -12.59
CA ALA A 81 0.04 -2.86 -11.62
C ALA A 81 1.53 -2.47 -11.60
N LEU A 82 2.04 -2.06 -10.43
CA LEU A 82 3.44 -1.78 -10.18
C LEU A 82 4.19 -2.99 -9.66
N PHE A 83 3.61 -3.69 -8.69
CA PHE A 83 4.28 -4.77 -7.98
C PHE A 83 3.29 -5.84 -7.52
N SER A 84 3.75 -7.09 -7.52
CA SER A 84 3.10 -8.24 -6.90
C SER A 84 4.18 -9.13 -6.32
N GLY A 85 4.02 -9.51 -5.04
CA GLY A 85 4.91 -10.43 -4.36
C GLY A 85 5.19 -10.03 -2.92
N THR A 86 6.03 -10.85 -2.28
CA THR A 86 6.43 -10.66 -0.89
C THR A 86 7.33 -9.43 -0.69
N ILE A 87 7.08 -8.70 0.39
CA ILE A 87 7.97 -7.66 0.90
C ILE A 87 8.48 -8.02 2.30
N THR A 88 9.66 -7.52 2.66
CA THR A 88 10.17 -7.68 4.02
C THR A 88 9.30 -6.87 4.98
N LYS A 89 8.82 -7.50 6.06
CA LYS A 89 8.01 -6.83 7.07
C LYS A 89 8.82 -5.83 7.88
N ASN A 90 8.14 -4.88 8.52
CA ASN A 90 8.74 -3.92 9.47
C ASN A 90 9.97 -3.19 8.91
N THR A 91 9.93 -2.86 7.62
CA THR A 91 10.95 -2.05 6.97
C THR A 91 10.33 -1.27 5.81
N TRP A 92 10.92 -0.13 5.49
CA TRP A 92 10.52 0.64 4.31
C TRP A 92 10.98 -0.08 3.04
N VAL A 93 10.03 -0.55 2.25
CA VAL A 93 10.30 -1.18 0.95
C VAL A 93 9.93 -0.21 -0.16
N GLU A 94 10.92 0.14 -0.98
CA GLU A 94 10.74 1.02 -2.13
C GLU A 94 10.48 0.22 -3.42
N LYS A 95 9.55 0.70 -4.24
CA LYS A 95 9.31 0.20 -5.60
C LYS A 95 9.45 1.34 -6.59
N ALA A 96 10.35 1.16 -7.56
CA ALA A 96 10.54 2.14 -8.63
C ALA A 96 9.41 2.04 -9.65
N ILE A 97 8.81 3.18 -9.99
CA ILE A 97 7.72 3.30 -10.96
C ILE A 97 8.23 3.13 -12.39
N GLY A 98 9.49 3.51 -12.63
CA GLY A 98 10.10 3.55 -13.97
C GLY A 98 10.03 4.95 -14.59
N ALA A 99 9.88 5.03 -15.91
CA ALA A 99 9.86 6.30 -16.64
C ALA A 99 8.54 7.06 -16.43
N VAL A 100 8.54 7.91 -15.39
CA VAL A 100 7.66 9.04 -15.06
C VAL A 100 6.34 9.14 -15.84
N GLY A 101 5.25 8.73 -15.19
CA GLY A 101 3.88 9.17 -15.47
C GLY A 101 3.31 9.77 -14.19
N ARG A 102 2.42 10.76 -14.33
CA ARG A 102 1.85 11.53 -13.23
C ARG A 102 0.88 10.64 -12.43
N LEU A 103 1.12 10.39 -11.14
CA LEU A 103 0.42 9.34 -10.39
C LEU A 103 -0.62 9.86 -9.38
N ASN A 104 -1.72 9.13 -9.28
CA ASN A 104 -2.53 8.94 -8.08
C ASN A 104 -2.14 7.55 -7.52
N LEU A 105 -1.60 7.48 -6.30
CA LEU A 105 -1.09 6.24 -5.71
C LEU A 105 -2.24 5.34 -5.21
N THR A 106 -2.07 4.02 -5.20
CA THR A 106 -2.85 3.10 -4.37
C THR A 106 -1.97 1.95 -3.93
N VAL A 107 -2.28 1.39 -2.76
CA VAL A 107 -1.53 0.28 -2.18
C VAL A 107 -2.53 -0.83 -1.92
N ILE A 108 -2.37 -1.99 -2.56
CA ILE A 108 -3.27 -3.14 -2.41
C ILE A 108 -2.63 -4.21 -1.50
N SER A 109 -3.45 -4.81 -0.64
CA SER A 109 -3.07 -5.83 0.34
C SER A 109 -3.03 -7.26 -0.25
N PRO A 110 -2.62 -8.28 0.53
CA PRO A 110 -2.11 -9.56 0.03
C PRO A 110 -2.96 -10.34 -0.96
N VAL A 111 -2.23 -11.03 -1.83
CA VAL A 111 -2.73 -12.23 -2.50
C VAL A 111 -2.94 -13.29 -1.41
N PRO A 112 -4.14 -13.88 -1.27
CA PRO A 112 -4.31 -15.00 -0.38
C PRO A 112 -3.44 -16.15 -0.90
N SER A 113 -2.63 -16.74 -0.03
CA SER A 113 -1.91 -17.98 -0.34
C SER A 113 -2.92 -19.01 -0.86
N LEU A 114 -2.85 -19.31 -2.16
CA LEU A 114 -3.57 -20.46 -2.70
C LEU A 114 -2.81 -21.71 -2.22
N THR A 115 -3.39 -22.33 -1.19
CA THR A 115 -3.09 -23.66 -0.59
C THR A 115 -1.86 -23.78 0.30
#